data_AF-A0A918BRK7-F1
#
_entry.id   AF-A0A918BRK7-F1
#
_cell.length_a   1.000
_cell.length_b   1.000
_cell.length_c   1.000
_cell.angle_alpha   90.00
_cell.angle_beta   90.00
_cell.angle_gamma   90.00
#
_symmetry.space_group_name_H-M   'P 1'
#
loop_
_entity.id
_entity.type
_entity.pdbx_description
1 polymer ?
#
loop_
_entity_poly.entity_id
_entity_poly.type
_entity_poly.pdbx_seq_one_letter_code
_entity_poly.pdbx_strand_id
1 'polypeptide(L)' 'MDENTRYQVLRNDEEQYSLWPVDVEVPAGWQPVGKEGTEAECSAYVDEVWTDMRPRSLRERMENAEA' A
#
# COMPACT_ATOMS: atom_id res chain seq x y z
N MET A 1 7.16 23.81 -4.10
CA MET A 1 7.05 22.35 -4.20
C MET A 1 8.11 21.83 -3.26
N ASP A 2 7.73 21.48 -2.03
CA ASP A 2 8.67 21.16 -0.97
C ASP A 2 9.35 19.82 -1.29
N GLU A 3 10.57 19.90 -1.81
CA GLU A 3 11.40 18.76 -2.28
C GLU A 3 11.87 17.84 -1.14
N ASN A 4 11.40 18.07 0.10
CA ASN A 4 11.80 17.34 1.30
C ASN A 4 10.63 16.66 2.03
N THR A 5 9.42 16.65 1.44
CA THR A 5 8.28 15.93 2.02
C THR A 5 8.53 14.43 1.91
N ARG A 6 8.73 13.79 3.06
CA ARG A 6 8.86 12.34 3.16
C ARG A 6 7.48 11.71 3.36
N TYR A 7 7.28 10.61 2.66
CA TYR A 7 6.08 9.77 2.75
C TYR A 7 6.45 8.42 3.35
N GLN A 8 5.47 7.79 3.97
CA GLN A 8 5.49 6.42 4.44
C GLN A 8 4.34 5.66 3.80
N VAL A 9 4.55 4.36 3.61
CA VAL A 9 3.49 3.47 3.17
C VAL A 9 2.76 2.94 4.39
N LEU A 10 1.45 3.13 4.40
CA LEU A 10 0.54 2.58 5.38
C LEU A 10 -0.20 1.39 4.78
N ARG A 11 -0.54 0.43 5.63
CA ARG A 11 -1.41 -0.69 5.33
C ARG A 11 -2.51 -0.79 6.38
N ASN A 12 -3.72 -1.10 5.93
CA ASN A 12 -4.83 -1.42 6.83
C ASN A 12 -5.05 -2.95 6.93
N ASP A 13 -5.97 -3.37 7.81
CA ASP A 13 -6.38 -4.77 7.97
C ASP A 13 -6.96 -5.39 6.68
N GLU A 14 -7.43 -4.57 5.75
CA GLU A 14 -7.96 -5.00 4.44
C GLU A 14 -6.87 -5.16 3.37
N GLU A 15 -5.59 -5.08 3.76
CA GLU A 15 -4.42 -5.17 2.86
C GLU A 15 -4.36 -4.09 1.78
N GLN A 16 -5.04 -2.95 2.02
CA GLN A 16 -4.95 -1.78 1.17
C GLN A 16 -3.72 -0.96 1.54
N TYR A 17 -3.04 -0.44 0.52
CA TYR A 17 -1.85 0.40 0.69
C TYR A 17 -2.20 1.86 0.42
N SER A 18 -1.67 2.76 1.24
CA SER A 18 -1.82 4.20 1.07
C SER A 18 -0.51 4.92 1.34
N LEU A 19 -0.21 5.97 0.58
CA LEU A 19 0.92 6.86 0.85
C LEU A 19 0.46 7.92 1.85
N TRP A 20 1.21 8.08 2.93
CA TRP A 20 0.90 9.03 3.99
C TRP A 20 2.13 9.88 4.34
N PRO A 21 2.01 11.19 4.60
CA PRO A 21 3.16 11.99 4.99
C PRO A 21 3.71 11.56 6.36
N VAL A 22 5.02 11.46 6.51
CA VAL A 22 5.65 11.05 7.80
C VAL A 22 5.47 12.10 8.91
N ASP A 23 5.21 13.34 8.53
CA ASP A 23 5.00 14.46 9.44
C ASP A 23 3.56 14.50 10.01
N VAL A 24 2.67 13.64 9.51
CA VAL A 24 1.26 13.59 9.89
C VAL A 24 0.99 12.32 10.70
N GLU A 25 0.26 12.45 11.81
CA GLU A 25 -0.13 11.32 12.65
C GLU A 25 -0.91 10.27 11.84
N VAL A 26 -0.61 8.99 12.07
CA VAL A 26 -1.24 7.87 11.36
C VAL A 26 -2.67 7.67 11.87
N PRO A 27 -3.67 7.61 11.00
CA PRO A 27 -5.06 7.36 11.41
C PRO A 27 -5.22 6.00 12.08
N ALA A 28 -6.17 5.90 13.01
CA ALA A 28 -6.52 4.62 13.64
C ALA A 28 -6.96 3.58 12.59
N GLY A 29 -6.46 2.35 12.72
CA GLY A 29 -6.71 1.26 11.76
C GLY A 29 -5.73 1.21 10.58
N TRP A 30 -4.78 2.14 10.51
CA TRP A 30 -3.67 2.08 9.58
C TRP A 30 -2.36 1.84 10.33
N GLN A 31 -1.46 1.08 9.70
CA GLN A 31 -0.17 0.72 10.27
C GLN A 31 0.94 0.97 9.25
N PRO A 32 2.06 1.60 9.65
CA PRO A 32 3.20 1.75 8.77
C PRO A 32 3.81 0.39 8.44
N VAL A 33 4.10 0.15 7.16
CA VAL A 33 4.73 -1.10 6.71
C VAL A 33 6.26 -1.06 6.77
N GLY A 34 6.83 0.05 7.26
CA GLY A 34 8.28 0.25 7.38
C GLY A 34 8.96 0.74 6.10
N LYS A 35 8.20 1.08 5.05
CA LYS A 35 8.70 1.79 3.88
C LYS A 35 8.46 3.28 4.03
N GLU A 36 9.54 4.07 4.00
CA GLU A 36 9.52 5.53 4.02
C GLU A 36 10.48 6.08 2.97
N GLY A 37 10.19 7.24 2.38
CA GLY A 37 11.02 7.85 1.35
C GLY A 37 10.31 8.97 0.60
N THR A 38 10.75 9.23 -0.62
CA THR A 38 10.04 10.15 -1.52
C THR A 38 8.70 9.54 -1.98
N GLU A 39 7.79 10.37 -2.50
CA GLU A 39 6.53 9.90 -3.09
C GLU A 39 6.78 8.83 -4.16
N ALA A 40 7.79 9.04 -5.02
CA ALA A 40 8.17 8.10 -6.07
C ALA A 40 8.66 6.76 -5.52
N GLU A 41 9.51 6.75 -4.49
CA GLU A 41 10.01 5.51 -3.87
C GLU A 41 8.90 4.73 -3.15
N CYS A 42 7.99 5.44 -2.48
CA CYS A 42 6.85 4.82 -1.81
C CYS A 42 5.86 4.27 -2.83
N SER A 43 5.57 5.02 -3.90
CA SER A 43 4.68 4.58 -4.97
C SER A 43 5.23 3.36 -5.71
N ALA A 44 6.54 3.33 -6.01
CA ALA A 44 7.17 2.18 -6.64
C ALA A 44 7.13 0.94 -5.74
N TYR A 45 7.33 1.12 -4.43
CA TYR A 45 7.16 0.02 -3.48
C TYR A 45 5.72 -0.48 -3.43
N VAL A 46 4.72 0.42 -3.39
CA VAL A 46 3.31 0.04 -3.44
C VAL A 46 3.01 -0.74 -4.72
N ASP A 47 3.52 -0.32 -5.88
CA ASP A 47 3.35 -1.05 -7.15
C ASP A 47 3.98 -2.46 -7.12
N GLU A 48 5.15 -2.59 -6.48
CA GLU A 48 5.85 -3.88 -6.31
C GLU A 48 5.14 -4.82 -5.31
N VAL A 49 4.62 -4.31 -4.19
CA VAL A 49 3.96 -5.14 -3.16
C VAL A 49 2.47 -5.35 -3.43
N TRP A 50 1.81 -4.39 -4.07
CA TRP A 50 0.41 -4.47 -4.50
C TRP A 50 0.30 -5.09 -5.90
N THR A 51 1.05 -6.18 -6.11
CA THR A 51 1.13 -6.92 -7.36
C THR A 51 -0.17 -7.60 -7.78
N ASP A 52 -1.15 -7.69 -6.89
CA ASP A 52 -2.48 -8.18 -7.22
C ASP A 52 -3.55 -7.21 -6.70
N MET A 53 -3.97 -6.31 -7.58
CA MET A 53 -5.08 -5.39 -7.33
C MET A 53 -6.45 -6.08 -7.47
N ARG A 54 -6.51 -7.41 -7.70
CA ARG A 54 -7.79 -8.14 -7.72
C ARG A 54 -8.22 -8.39 -6.28
N PRO A 55 -9.47 -8.07 -5.90
CA PRO A 55 -9.98 -8.47 -4.60
C PRO A 55 -9.85 -9.99 -4.45
N ARG A 56 -9.47 -10.45 -3.25
CA ARG A 56 -9.21 -11.87 -2.93
C ARG A 56 -10.31 -12.82 -3.47
N SER A 57 -11.56 -12.37 -3.46
CA SER A 57 -12.74 -13.09 -3.98
C SER A 57 -12.73 -13.38 -5.50
N LEU A 58 -11.96 -12.64 -6.30
CA LEU A 58 -11.81 -12.94 -7.73
C LEU A 58 -10.79 -14.05 -7.98
N ARG A 59 -9.77 -14.19 -7.11
CA ARG A 59 -8.74 -15.23 -7.21
C ARG A 59 -9.32 -16.61 -6.90
N GLU A 60 -10.14 -16.73 -5.86
CA GLU A 60 -10.81 -18.00 -5.49
C GLU A 60 -11.76 -18.52 -6.58
N ARG A 61 -12.33 -17.63 -7.41
CA ARG A 61 -13.22 -18.01 -8.52
C ARG A 61 -12.47 -18.46 -9.77
N MET A 62 -11.21 -18.06 -9.96
CA MET A 62 -10.39 -18.46 -11.09
C MET A 62 -9.66 -19.78 -10.81
N GLU A 63 -9.21 -20.03 -9.57
CA GLU A 63 -8.63 -21.34 -9.19
C GLU A 63 -9.65 -22.50 -9.26
N ASN A 64 -10.95 -22.23 -9.15
CA ASN A 64 -12.02 -23.23 -9.28
C ASN A 64 -12.57 -23.37 -10.72
N ALA A 65 -12.08 -22.57 -11.68
CA ALA A 65 -12.50 -22.66 -13.08
C ALA A 65 -11.57 -23.54 -13.95
N GLU A 66 -10.47 -24.02 -13.38
CA GLU A 66 -9.49 -24.91 -14.02
C GLU A 66 -9.43 -26.32 -13.38
N ALA A 67 -10.48 -26.73 -12.64
CA ALA A 67 -10.63 -28.09 -12.08
C ALA A 67 -11.68 -28.92 -12.82
#